data_AF-A0A2M6WTZ8-F1
#
_entry.id   AF-A0A2M6WTZ8-F1
#
_cell.length_a   1.000
_cell.length_b   1.000
_cell.length_c   1.000
_cell.angle_alpha   90.00
_cell.angle_beta   90.00
_cell.angle_gamma   90.00
#
_symmetry.space_group_name_H-M   'P 1'
#
loop_
_entity.id
_entity.type
_entity.pdbx_description
1 polymer ?
#
loop_
_entity_poly.entity_id
_entity_poly.type
_entity_poly.pdbx_seq_one_letter_code
_entity_poly.pdbx_strand_id
1 'polypeptide(L)'
;MPNTISKIRKRSGEIVACDEKKIALAIHKAAKAVGIDDEEMADRLALEVLELLNKKFHPNSIPAVEEIQDLVEEVLLKNRLIKIARGYILYREQHRQIRDINSDFGVKLMEDYLGQADWRLKENSNMSFSVQGLNNYIASSVSAKYWLNKLYPENIRQAHIQADLHIHDLGLLAPYCCGWDLKDLLTRGFGGVDEKVWSKPPKHFRAALGQMVNFLYTMQGEAAGAQAFANFDTYLAPLIRRDQLSYKEVKQALQEFVFNLNVPTRVGFQTPFTNVTLDVNPSPMIGEEQVIIGG
;
A
#
# COMPACT_ATOMS: atom_id res chain seq x y z
N MET A 1 -49.62 1.96 -3.02
CA MET A 1 -50.13 2.93 -2.02
C MET A 1 -49.22 4.16 -2.03
N PRO A 2 -49.70 5.38 -1.72
CA PRO A 2 -48.79 6.53 -1.63
C PRO A 2 -47.76 6.28 -0.53
N ASN A 3 -46.49 6.61 -0.81
CA ASN A 3 -45.40 6.41 0.14
C ASN A 3 -45.63 7.26 1.40
N THR A 4 -45.82 6.62 2.56
CA THR A 4 -46.04 7.30 3.84
C THR A 4 -44.75 7.84 4.46
N ILE A 5 -43.58 7.34 4.06
CA ILE A 5 -42.28 7.84 4.53
C ILE A 5 -41.71 8.85 3.54
N SER A 6 -41.77 10.13 3.92
CA SER A 6 -41.31 11.24 3.08
C SER A 6 -39.82 11.55 3.20
N LYS A 7 -39.17 11.16 4.31
CA LYS A 7 -37.80 11.57 4.65
C LYS A 7 -36.95 10.40 5.11
N ILE A 8 -35.67 10.43 4.75
CA ILE A 8 -34.65 9.44 5.11
C ILE A 8 -33.43 10.16 5.65
N ARG A 9 -32.73 9.56 6.62
CA ARG A 9 -31.50 10.12 7.20
C ARG A 9 -30.29 9.46 6.56
N LYS A 10 -29.46 10.26 5.88
CA LYS A 10 -28.14 9.81 5.40
C LYS A 10 -27.17 9.65 6.57
N ARG A 11 -26.10 8.87 6.38
CA ARG A 11 -25.01 8.74 7.37
C ARG A 11 -24.36 10.05 7.78
N SER A 12 -24.34 11.05 6.90
CA SER A 12 -23.84 12.40 7.20
C SER A 12 -24.71 13.17 8.21
N GLY A 13 -25.84 12.60 8.64
CA GLY A 13 -26.86 13.29 9.44
C GLY A 13 -27.85 14.10 8.60
N GLU A 14 -27.57 14.30 7.30
CA GLU A 14 -28.44 15.03 6.38
C GLU A 14 -29.77 14.29 6.17
N ILE A 15 -30.88 15.01 6.28
CA ILE A 15 -32.23 14.47 6.03
C ILE A 15 -32.61 14.81 4.59
N VAL A 16 -32.86 13.79 3.77
CA VAL A 16 -33.27 13.94 2.37
C VAL A 16 -34.62 13.28 2.10
N ALA A 17 -35.25 13.63 0.99
CA ALA A 17 -36.50 13.01 0.58
C ALA A 17 -36.31 11.51 0.25
N CYS A 18 -37.28 10.67 0.63
CA CYS A 18 -37.35 9.29 0.17
C CYS A 18 -37.77 9.29 -1.30
N ASP A 19 -36.86 8.87 -2.19
CA ASP A 19 -37.07 8.88 -3.63
C ASP A 19 -37.05 7.45 -4.17
N GLU A 20 -38.21 7.01 -4.66
CA GLU A 20 -38.41 5.70 -5.28
C GLU A 20 -37.43 5.47 -6.43
N LYS A 21 -37.20 6.49 -7.27
CA LYS A 21 -36.35 6.38 -8.46
C LYS A 21 -34.91 6.06 -8.07
N LYS A 22 -34.44 6.52 -6.90
CA LYS A 22 -33.10 6.20 -6.41
C LYS A 22 -32.99 4.74 -5.97
N ILE A 23 -34.06 4.17 -5.41
CA ILE A 23 -34.11 2.75 -5.02
C ILE A 23 -34.11 1.89 -6.28
N ALA A 24 -34.98 2.21 -7.25
CA ALA A 24 -35.04 1.52 -8.54
C ALA A 24 -33.70 1.57 -9.27
N LEU A 25 -33.06 2.75 -9.36
CA LEU A 25 -31.75 2.90 -9.99
C LEU A 25 -30.67 2.06 -9.31
N ALA A 26 -30.69 1.94 -7.97
CA ALA A 26 -29.73 1.13 -7.24
C ALA A 26 -29.90 -0.37 -7.51
N ILE A 27 -31.16 -0.84 -7.55
CA ILE A 27 -31.50 -2.23 -7.91
C ILE A 27 -31.11 -2.51 -9.37
N HIS A 28 -31.44 -1.60 -10.28
CA HIS A 28 -31.11 -1.71 -11.70
C HIS A 28 -29.59 -1.79 -11.92
N LYS A 29 -28.79 -0.96 -11.25
CA LYS A 29 -27.32 -1.05 -11.31
C LYS A 29 -26.79 -2.41 -10.85
N ALA A 30 -27.36 -2.97 -9.80
CA ALA A 30 -26.97 -4.29 -9.32
C ALA A 30 -27.41 -5.41 -10.28
N ALA A 31 -28.59 -5.30 -10.90
CA ALA A 31 -29.06 -6.22 -11.92
C ALA A 31 -28.14 -6.20 -13.16
N LYS A 32 -27.79 -4.99 -13.62
CA LYS A 32 -26.92 -4.77 -14.77
C LYS A 32 -25.51 -5.32 -14.54
N ALA A 33 -24.98 -5.18 -13.33
CA ALA A 33 -23.69 -5.76 -12.94
C ALA A 33 -23.66 -7.29 -13.04
N VAL A 34 -24.81 -7.95 -13.03
CA VAL A 34 -24.96 -9.41 -13.17
C VAL A 34 -25.48 -9.80 -14.58
N GLY A 35 -25.54 -8.84 -15.51
CA GLY A 35 -25.92 -9.06 -16.91
C GLY A 35 -27.42 -9.06 -17.17
N ILE A 36 -28.24 -8.52 -16.25
CA ILE A 36 -29.70 -8.40 -16.40
C ILE A 36 -30.04 -6.91 -16.53
N ASP A 37 -30.45 -6.48 -17.72
CA ASP A 37 -30.83 -5.09 -18.01
C ASP A 37 -32.37 -4.99 -18.11
N ASP A 38 -33.03 -4.99 -16.96
CA ASP A 38 -34.51 -4.94 -16.85
C ASP A 38 -34.91 -3.81 -15.88
N GLU A 39 -35.29 -2.67 -16.45
CA GLU A 39 -35.76 -1.49 -15.68
C GLU A 39 -37.14 -1.73 -15.06
N GLU A 40 -38.06 -2.43 -15.76
CA GLU A 40 -39.40 -2.71 -15.24
C GLU A 40 -39.37 -3.63 -14.02
N MET A 41 -38.45 -4.60 -13.99
CA MET A 41 -38.20 -5.40 -12.78
C MET A 41 -37.71 -4.51 -11.64
N ALA A 42 -36.76 -3.61 -11.89
CA ALA A 42 -36.20 -2.75 -10.86
C ALA A 42 -37.26 -1.80 -10.25
N ASP A 43 -38.15 -1.24 -11.07
CA ASP A 43 -39.26 -0.40 -10.63
C ASP A 43 -40.28 -1.20 -9.79
N ARG A 44 -40.65 -2.42 -10.22
CA ARG A 44 -41.54 -3.29 -9.45
C ARG A 44 -40.96 -3.67 -8.09
N LEU A 45 -39.67 -4.00 -8.04
CA LEU A 45 -38.99 -4.33 -6.79
C LEU A 45 -38.84 -3.11 -5.88
N ALA A 46 -38.63 -1.91 -6.44
CA ALA A 46 -38.58 -0.67 -5.67
C ALA A 46 -39.93 -0.37 -4.99
N LEU A 47 -41.05 -0.60 -5.68
CA LEU A 47 -42.38 -0.50 -5.10
C LEU A 47 -42.58 -1.48 -3.94
N GLU A 48 -42.15 -2.73 -4.08
CA GLU A 48 -42.23 -3.73 -3.02
C GLU A 48 -41.38 -3.34 -1.79
N VAL A 49 -40.19 -2.78 -2.01
CA VAL A 49 -39.34 -2.23 -0.95
C VAL A 49 -40.06 -1.09 -0.20
N LEU A 50 -40.73 -0.19 -0.93
CA LEU A 50 -41.50 0.88 -0.32
C LEU A 50 -42.70 0.37 0.48
N GLU A 51 -43.37 -0.68 0.01
CA GLU A 51 -44.47 -1.29 0.77
C GLU A 51 -43.98 -1.91 2.09
N LEU A 52 -42.84 -2.60 2.06
CA LEU A 52 -42.23 -3.14 3.29
C LEU A 52 -41.72 -2.05 4.21
N LEU A 53 -41.14 -0.98 3.66
CA LEU A 53 -40.69 0.18 4.42
C LEU A 53 -41.88 0.82 5.17
N ASN A 54 -43.00 1.02 4.49
CA ASN A 54 -44.22 1.59 5.07
C ASN A 54 -44.92 0.66 6.08
N LYS A 55 -44.73 -0.66 5.97
CA LYS A 55 -45.21 -1.63 6.97
C LYS A 55 -44.32 -1.69 8.22
N LYS A 56 -43.01 -1.52 8.05
CA LYS A 56 -42.01 -1.68 9.12
C LYS A 56 -41.86 -0.44 10.00
N PHE A 57 -42.08 0.75 9.44
CA PHE A 57 -41.84 2.01 10.13
C PHE A 57 -43.11 2.86 10.22
N HIS A 58 -43.21 3.66 11.28
CA HIS A 58 -44.34 4.59 11.45
C HIS A 58 -44.22 5.75 10.44
N PRO A 59 -45.32 6.36 9.97
CA PRO A 59 -45.29 7.49 9.03
C PRO A 59 -44.44 8.70 9.47
N ASN A 60 -44.18 8.83 10.77
CA ASN A 60 -43.37 9.91 11.36
C ASN A 60 -41.91 9.51 11.61
N SER A 61 -41.54 8.27 11.32
CA SER A 61 -40.17 7.78 11.45
C SER A 61 -39.31 8.30 10.30
N ILE A 62 -38.04 8.59 10.61
CA ILE A 62 -37.02 8.96 9.61
C ILE A 62 -36.00 7.82 9.59
N PRO A 63 -36.26 6.75 8.81
CA PRO A 63 -35.36 5.61 8.75
C PRO A 63 -33.99 6.01 8.21
N ALA A 64 -32.97 5.28 8.64
CA ALA A 64 -31.63 5.46 8.13
C ALA A 64 -31.53 4.88 6.71
N VAL A 65 -30.64 5.43 5.87
CA VAL A 65 -30.42 4.90 4.50
C VAL A 65 -30.05 3.42 4.52
N GLU A 66 -29.39 2.94 5.59
CA GLU A 66 -29.01 1.54 5.81
C GLU A 66 -30.23 0.64 5.88
N GLU A 67 -31.30 1.07 6.54
CA GLU A 67 -32.51 0.26 6.73
C GLU A 67 -33.24 0.04 5.40
N ILE A 68 -33.20 1.03 4.51
CA ILE A 68 -33.72 0.90 3.15
C ILE A 68 -32.86 -0.10 2.35
N GLN A 69 -31.54 -0.03 2.50
CA GLN A 69 -30.63 -0.97 1.84
C GLN A 69 -30.87 -2.42 2.31
N ASP A 70 -31.10 -2.62 3.60
CA ASP A 70 -31.40 -3.94 4.16
C ASP A 70 -32.74 -4.48 3.63
N LEU A 71 -33.74 -3.61 3.48
CA LEU A 71 -35.03 -3.98 2.87
C LEU A 71 -34.89 -4.35 1.38
N VAL A 72 -34.03 -3.66 0.62
CA VAL A 72 -33.72 -4.02 -0.76
C VAL A 72 -33.12 -5.44 -0.83
N GLU A 73 -32.19 -5.77 0.07
CA GLU A 73 -31.60 -7.11 0.16
C GLU A 73 -32.67 -8.17 0.49
N GLU A 74 -33.55 -7.88 1.44
CA GLU A 74 -34.65 -8.77 1.84
C GLU A 74 -35.61 -9.05 0.66
N VAL A 75 -35.99 -8.03 -0.09
CA VAL A 75 -36.88 -8.15 -1.27
C VAL A 75 -36.23 -8.96 -2.39
N LEU A 76 -34.96 -8.73 -2.67
CA LEU A 76 -34.22 -9.49 -3.69
C LEU A 76 -34.11 -10.98 -3.31
N LEU A 77 -33.91 -11.28 -2.02
CA LEU A 77 -33.86 -12.66 -1.54
C LEU A 77 -35.25 -13.33 -1.56
N LYS A 78 -36.31 -12.62 -1.15
CA LYS A 78 -37.70 -13.11 -1.19
C LYS A 78 -38.15 -13.48 -2.59
N ASN A 79 -37.81 -12.66 -3.57
CA ASN A 79 -38.10 -12.91 -4.99
C ASN A 79 -37.17 -13.95 -5.63
N ARG A 80 -36.33 -14.65 -4.85
CA ARG A 80 -35.35 -15.66 -5.30
C ARG A 80 -34.33 -15.12 -6.32
N LEU A 81 -34.09 -13.81 -6.33
CA LEU A 81 -33.11 -13.13 -7.19
C LEU A 81 -31.71 -13.16 -6.56
N ILE A 82 -31.24 -14.35 -6.18
CA ILE A 82 -30.02 -14.55 -5.37
C ILE A 82 -28.78 -13.92 -6.01
N LYS A 83 -28.67 -14.01 -7.34
CA LYS A 83 -27.55 -13.45 -8.10
C LYS A 83 -27.48 -11.93 -7.98
N ILE A 84 -28.61 -11.25 -8.12
CA ILE A 84 -28.71 -9.78 -8.00
C ILE A 84 -28.48 -9.36 -6.54
N ALA A 85 -29.05 -10.08 -5.57
CA ALA A 85 -28.85 -9.84 -4.15
C ALA A 85 -27.36 -9.87 -3.77
N ARG A 86 -26.61 -10.89 -4.21
CA ARG A 86 -25.16 -10.98 -3.96
C ARG A 86 -24.39 -9.82 -4.60
N GLY A 87 -24.70 -9.44 -5.83
CA GLY A 87 -24.09 -8.30 -6.50
C GLY A 87 -24.34 -6.99 -5.77
N TYR A 88 -25.58 -6.78 -5.30
CA TYR A 88 -25.98 -5.61 -4.52
C TYR A 88 -25.26 -5.53 -3.18
N ILE A 89 -25.21 -6.63 -2.42
CA ILE A 89 -24.48 -6.72 -1.13
C ILE A 89 -23.00 -6.38 -1.34
N LEU A 90 -22.36 -6.98 -2.35
CA LEU A 90 -20.95 -6.76 -2.64
C LEU A 90 -20.67 -5.29 -3.01
N TYR A 91 -21.52 -4.70 -3.86
CA TYR A 91 -21.40 -3.29 -4.26
C TYR A 91 -21.53 -2.34 -3.05
N ARG A 92 -22.49 -2.60 -2.16
CA ARG A 92 -22.72 -1.83 -0.93
C ARG A 92 -21.50 -1.89 -0.01
N GLU A 93 -20.94 -3.08 0.17
CA GLU A 93 -19.77 -3.29 1.02
C GLU A 93 -18.52 -2.61 0.47
N GLN A 94 -18.26 -2.72 -0.83
CA GLN A 94 -17.16 -2.00 -1.48
C GLN A 94 -17.28 -0.47 -1.33
N HIS A 95 -18.49 0.06 -1.45
CA HIS A 95 -18.75 1.50 -1.29
C HIS A 95 -18.68 1.96 0.17
N ARG A 96 -19.05 1.10 1.13
CA ARG A 96 -18.82 1.35 2.56
C ARG A 96 -17.34 1.52 2.82
N GLN A 97 -16.52 0.56 2.37
CA GLN A 97 -15.07 0.59 2.54
C GLN A 97 -14.40 1.82 1.92
N ILE A 98 -14.83 2.25 0.73
CA ILE A 98 -14.31 3.47 0.07
C ILE A 98 -14.66 4.72 0.89
N ARG A 99 -15.85 4.79 1.47
CA ARG A 99 -16.27 5.96 2.26
C ARG A 99 -15.60 6.03 3.62
N ASP A 100 -15.36 4.90 4.26
CA ASP A 100 -14.59 4.82 5.53
C ASP A 100 -13.14 5.29 5.38
N ILE A 101 -12.64 5.38 4.14
CA ILE A 101 -11.32 5.95 3.84
C ILE A 101 -11.36 7.49 3.69
N ASN A 102 -12.52 8.08 3.33
CA ASN A 102 -12.56 9.43 2.73
C ASN A 102 -13.02 10.59 3.63
N SER A 103 -13.81 10.41 4.71
CA SER A 103 -14.34 11.58 5.45
C SER A 103 -13.52 12.01 6.67
N ASP A 104 -13.10 11.08 7.53
CA ASP A 104 -12.42 11.42 8.81
C ASP A 104 -11.16 10.59 9.08
N PHE A 105 -10.85 9.62 8.21
CA PHE A 105 -9.77 8.68 8.48
C PHE A 105 -8.39 9.34 8.48
N GLY A 106 -8.13 10.24 7.54
CA GLY A 106 -6.85 10.96 7.48
C GLY A 106 -6.62 11.88 8.68
N VAL A 107 -7.65 12.63 9.10
CA VAL A 107 -7.58 13.52 10.27
C VAL A 107 -7.40 12.71 11.55
N LYS A 108 -8.17 11.63 11.71
CA LYS A 108 -8.04 10.74 12.86
C LYS A 108 -6.64 10.13 12.96
N LEU A 109 -6.05 9.66 11.85
CA LEU A 109 -4.68 9.14 11.86
C LEU A 109 -3.67 10.20 12.30
N MET A 110 -3.85 11.46 11.90
CA MET A 110 -3.00 12.56 12.36
C MET A 110 -3.15 12.79 13.86
N GLU A 111 -4.38 12.85 14.37
CA GLU A 111 -4.66 13.01 15.80
C GLU A 111 -4.11 11.84 16.63
N ASP A 112 -4.29 10.60 16.17
CA ASP A 112 -3.79 9.39 16.82
C ASP A 112 -2.25 9.39 16.91
N TYR A 113 -1.56 9.83 15.83
CA TYR A 113 -0.11 9.96 15.82
C TYR A 113 0.36 11.07 16.76
N LEU A 114 -0.23 12.26 16.67
CA LEU A 114 0.11 13.43 17.50
C LEU A 114 -0.14 13.17 18.99
N GLY A 115 -1.23 12.46 19.30
CA GLY A 115 -1.59 12.04 20.66
C GLY A 115 -0.82 10.82 21.16
N GLN A 116 0.02 10.20 20.33
CA GLN A 116 0.73 8.95 20.60
C GLN A 116 -0.17 7.83 21.12
N ALA A 117 -1.42 7.79 20.64
CA ALA A 117 -2.47 6.94 21.15
C ALA A 117 -2.46 5.53 20.53
N ASP A 118 -1.86 5.37 19.34
CA ASP A 118 -1.77 4.07 18.65
C ASP A 118 -0.49 3.31 19.05
N TRP A 119 -0.65 2.04 19.41
CA TRP A 119 0.47 1.14 19.72
C TRP A 119 1.36 0.88 18.50
N ARG A 120 0.83 1.01 17.27
CA ARG A 120 1.59 0.84 16.02
C ARG A 120 2.77 1.81 15.89
N LEU A 121 2.72 2.93 16.60
CA LEU A 121 3.87 3.84 16.73
C LEU A 121 5.09 3.18 17.37
N LYS A 122 4.88 2.10 18.13
CA LYS A 122 5.91 1.30 18.81
C LYS A 122 6.23 -0.01 18.09
N GLU A 123 5.56 -0.31 16.98
CA GLU A 123 5.81 -1.52 16.19
C GLU A 123 7.20 -1.50 15.54
N ASN A 124 7.61 -0.32 15.06
CA ASN A 124 8.95 -0.13 14.51
C ASN A 124 9.88 0.53 15.54
N SER A 125 10.76 -0.27 16.15
CA SER A 125 11.73 0.19 17.16
C SER A 125 12.74 1.21 16.64
N ASN A 126 12.93 1.30 15.32
CA ASN A 126 13.89 2.21 14.70
C ASN A 126 13.26 3.56 14.34
N MET A 127 11.94 3.72 14.49
CA MET A 127 11.26 4.97 14.17
C MET A 127 11.12 5.88 15.38
N SER A 128 11.29 7.18 15.15
CA SER A 128 11.08 8.23 16.15
C SER A 128 9.93 9.15 15.76
N PHE A 129 9.32 9.76 16.78
CA PHE A 129 8.29 10.78 16.58
C PHE A 129 8.85 11.96 15.81
N SER A 130 8.43 12.08 14.55
CA SER A 130 8.88 13.12 13.63
C SER A 130 7.85 13.38 12.52
N VAL A 131 8.04 14.44 11.73
CA VAL A 131 7.20 14.72 10.55
C VAL A 131 7.32 13.60 9.51
N GLN A 132 8.52 13.06 9.31
CA GLN A 132 8.73 11.93 8.40
C GLN A 132 8.07 10.66 8.93
N GLY A 133 8.10 10.44 10.25
CA GLY A 133 7.38 9.36 10.90
C GLY A 133 5.86 9.49 10.74
N LEU A 134 5.31 10.71 10.83
CA LEU A 134 3.89 10.98 10.60
C LEU A 134 3.49 10.64 9.17
N ASN A 135 4.25 11.13 8.19
CA ASN A 135 4.02 10.83 6.78
C ASN A 135 4.04 9.32 6.52
N ASN A 136 5.02 8.62 7.09
CA ASN A 136 5.09 7.16 7.00
C ASN A 136 3.88 6.47 7.61
N TYR A 137 3.48 6.90 8.81
CA TYR A 137 2.38 6.30 9.56
C TYR A 137 1.05 6.43 8.81
N ILE A 138 0.79 7.60 8.23
CA ILE A 138 -0.40 7.83 7.42
C ILE A 138 -0.35 6.98 6.15
N ALA A 139 0.75 7.05 5.40
CA ALA A 139 0.89 6.33 4.14
C ALA A 139 0.80 4.80 4.33
N SER A 140 1.45 4.27 5.36
CA SER A 140 1.42 2.85 5.69
C SER A 140 0.04 2.37 6.15
N SER A 141 -0.66 3.16 6.97
CA SER A 141 -2.02 2.83 7.41
C SER A 141 -3.01 2.79 6.24
N VAL A 142 -2.88 3.72 5.30
CA VAL A 142 -3.70 3.73 4.07
C VAL A 142 -3.35 2.54 3.16
N SER A 143 -2.07 2.26 2.96
CA SER A 143 -1.60 1.15 2.13
C SER A 143 -2.05 -0.21 2.69
N ALA A 144 -1.96 -0.41 4.00
CA ALA A 144 -2.40 -1.64 4.65
C ALA A 144 -3.91 -1.87 4.49
N LYS A 145 -4.72 -0.81 4.65
CA LYS A 145 -6.17 -0.88 4.37
C LYS A 145 -6.45 -1.20 2.92
N TYR A 146 -5.70 -0.64 1.98
CA TYR A 146 -5.87 -0.92 0.56
C TYR A 146 -5.59 -2.39 0.24
N TRP A 147 -4.46 -2.93 0.71
CA TRP A 147 -4.11 -4.35 0.58
C TRP A 147 -5.23 -5.28 1.06
N LEU A 148 -5.67 -5.08 2.30
CA LEU A 148 -6.64 -5.97 2.95
C LEU A 148 -8.04 -5.90 2.32
N ASN A 149 -8.45 -4.73 1.83
CA ASN A 149 -9.81 -4.52 1.33
C ASN A 149 -9.94 -4.65 -0.18
N LYS A 150 -8.88 -4.41 -0.95
CA LYS A 150 -8.92 -4.39 -2.42
C LYS A 150 -8.18 -5.54 -3.08
N LEU A 151 -7.05 -5.99 -2.52
CA LEU A 151 -6.24 -7.05 -3.11
C LEU A 151 -6.50 -8.42 -2.49
N TYR A 152 -6.47 -8.51 -1.16
CA TYR A 152 -6.62 -9.80 -0.49
C TYR A 152 -8.09 -10.25 -0.45
N PRO A 153 -8.35 -11.56 -0.69
CA PRO A 153 -9.64 -12.16 -0.43
C PRO A 153 -10.04 -12.02 1.05
N GLU A 154 -11.35 -12.00 1.32
CA GLU A 154 -11.89 -11.82 2.68
C GLU A 154 -11.33 -12.85 3.67
N ASN A 155 -11.21 -14.12 3.30
CA ASN A 155 -10.68 -15.14 4.21
C ASN A 155 -9.22 -14.85 4.64
N ILE A 156 -8.38 -14.31 3.75
CA ILE A 156 -7.01 -13.92 4.07
C ILE A 156 -7.00 -12.68 4.97
N ARG A 157 -7.84 -11.68 4.64
CA ARG A 157 -8.00 -10.48 5.47
C ARG A 157 -8.43 -10.83 6.89
N GLN A 158 -9.45 -11.66 7.05
CA GLN A 158 -9.95 -12.06 8.38
C GLN A 158 -8.89 -12.81 9.17
N ALA A 159 -8.18 -13.76 8.55
CA ALA A 159 -7.10 -14.48 9.23
C ALA A 159 -6.00 -13.54 9.75
N HIS A 160 -5.69 -12.47 9.00
CA HIS A 160 -4.76 -11.44 9.48
C HIS A 160 -5.34 -10.60 10.65
N ILE A 161 -6.58 -10.15 10.52
CA ILE A 161 -7.25 -9.31 11.54
C ILE A 161 -7.48 -10.08 12.85
N GLN A 162 -7.79 -11.37 12.76
CA GLN A 162 -8.02 -12.27 13.90
C GLN A 162 -6.72 -12.84 14.46
N ALA A 163 -5.57 -12.47 13.87
CA ALA A 163 -4.23 -12.93 14.24
C ALA A 163 -4.00 -14.44 14.11
N ASP A 164 -4.76 -15.12 13.25
CA ASP A 164 -4.46 -16.50 12.83
C ASP A 164 -3.17 -16.57 11.99
N LEU A 165 -2.86 -15.48 11.28
CA LEU A 165 -1.60 -15.25 10.56
C LEU A 165 -1.20 -13.78 10.60
N HIS A 166 0.07 -13.49 10.30
CA HIS A 166 0.56 -12.12 10.19
C HIS A 166 1.11 -11.88 8.77
N ILE A 167 0.53 -10.91 8.06
CA ILE A 167 1.04 -10.49 6.75
C ILE A 167 2.01 -9.34 7.02
N HIS A 168 3.29 -9.61 6.78
CA HIS A 168 4.35 -8.63 6.95
C HIS A 168 4.26 -7.49 5.92
N ASP A 169 4.74 -6.31 6.33
CA ASP A 169 5.01 -5.16 5.45
C ASP A 169 3.81 -4.63 4.64
N LEU A 170 2.58 -4.81 5.14
CA LEU A 170 1.35 -4.24 4.55
C LEU A 170 1.40 -2.71 4.38
N GLY A 171 2.32 -2.03 5.05
CA GLY A 171 2.52 -0.60 4.96
C GLY A 171 3.12 -0.11 3.63
N LEU A 172 3.62 -1.00 2.77
CA LEU A 172 4.23 -0.63 1.48
C LEU A 172 3.59 -1.43 0.33
N LEU A 173 3.39 -0.76 -0.81
CA LEU A 173 2.96 -1.40 -2.06
C LEU A 173 4.21 -1.74 -2.90
N ALA A 174 5.08 -2.57 -2.34
CA ALA A 174 6.42 -2.81 -2.87
C ALA A 174 6.88 -4.24 -2.55
N PRO A 175 7.92 -4.77 -3.24
CA PRO A 175 8.57 -6.01 -2.83
C PRO A 175 9.19 -5.89 -1.43
N TYR A 176 9.44 -7.05 -0.80
CA TYR A 176 10.06 -7.10 0.52
C TYR A 176 11.54 -6.69 0.45
N CYS A 177 12.44 -7.60 0.09
CA CYS A 177 13.88 -7.34 0.05
C CYS A 177 14.45 -7.55 -1.36
N CYS A 178 15.61 -6.94 -1.61
CA CYS A 178 16.28 -7.03 -2.91
C CYS A 178 17.78 -7.26 -2.74
N GLY A 179 18.30 -8.25 -3.47
CA GLY A 179 19.73 -8.41 -3.72
C GLY A 179 20.06 -7.84 -5.09
N TRP A 180 21.07 -6.98 -5.15
CA TRP A 180 21.47 -6.27 -6.35
C TRP A 180 22.78 -6.79 -6.90
N ASP A 181 22.87 -6.82 -8.23
CA ASP A 181 24.10 -7.16 -8.91
C ASP A 181 25.03 -5.94 -8.93
N LEU A 182 26.12 -6.02 -8.16
CA LEU A 182 27.14 -4.97 -8.13
C LEU A 182 27.82 -4.82 -9.50
N LYS A 183 27.94 -5.92 -10.27
CA LYS A 183 28.51 -5.91 -11.62
C LYS A 183 27.73 -4.98 -12.54
N ASP A 184 26.40 -5.05 -12.50
CA ASP A 184 25.52 -4.21 -13.32
C ASP A 184 25.72 -2.72 -12.99
N LEU A 185 25.76 -2.38 -11.69
CA LEU A 185 26.05 -1.02 -11.24
C LEU A 185 27.42 -0.53 -11.73
N LEU A 186 28.46 -1.36 -11.66
CA LEU A 186 29.80 -0.99 -12.10
C LEU A 186 29.93 -0.88 -13.62
N THR A 187 29.11 -1.61 -14.38
CA THR A 187 29.14 -1.64 -15.84
C THR A 187 28.29 -0.53 -16.46
N ARG A 188 27.13 -0.23 -15.87
CA ARG A 188 26.14 0.72 -16.42
C ARG A 188 26.14 2.07 -15.71
N GLY A 189 26.68 2.11 -14.49
CA GLY A 189 26.52 3.25 -13.59
C GLY A 189 25.13 3.29 -12.97
N PHE A 190 24.84 4.38 -12.26
CA PHE A 190 23.56 4.56 -11.58
C PHE A 190 22.64 5.51 -12.37
N GLY A 191 21.58 4.96 -12.96
CA GLY A 191 20.64 5.72 -13.78
C GLY A 191 19.46 4.88 -14.28
N GLY A 192 18.85 5.29 -15.39
CA GLY A 192 17.74 4.58 -16.03
C GLY A 192 16.34 5.13 -15.72
N VAL A 193 16.26 6.28 -15.03
CA VAL A 193 14.99 6.98 -14.78
C VAL A 193 14.93 8.25 -15.63
N ASP A 194 13.93 8.34 -16.49
CA ASP A 194 13.72 9.51 -17.35
C ASP A 194 13.61 10.80 -16.53
N GLU A 195 14.13 11.90 -17.09
CA GLU A 195 14.16 13.23 -16.47
C GLU A 195 15.00 13.35 -15.18
N LYS A 196 15.75 12.32 -14.79
CA LYS A 196 16.67 12.36 -13.62
C LYS A 196 18.12 12.33 -14.07
N VAL A 197 18.99 12.94 -13.26
CA VAL A 197 20.45 12.94 -13.50
C VAL A 197 21.00 11.54 -13.26
N TRP A 198 21.84 11.04 -14.17
CA TRP A 198 22.48 9.74 -14.08
C TRP A 198 23.98 9.85 -13.82
N SER A 199 24.53 8.87 -13.11
CA SER A 199 25.95 8.71 -12.91
C SER A 199 26.50 7.67 -13.88
N LYS A 200 27.53 8.03 -14.65
CA LYS A 200 28.26 7.08 -15.49
C LYS A 200 28.99 6.04 -14.63
N PRO A 201 29.35 4.87 -15.19
CA PRO A 201 30.15 3.86 -14.52
C PRO A 201 31.36 4.43 -13.76
N PRO A 202 31.60 4.02 -12.50
CA PRO A 202 32.68 4.55 -11.69
C PRO A 202 34.04 4.04 -12.17
N LYS A 203 35.03 4.94 -12.22
CA LYS A 203 36.41 4.62 -12.65
C LYS A 203 37.39 4.44 -11.50
N HIS A 204 37.01 4.85 -10.29
CA HIS A 204 37.84 4.92 -9.10
C HIS A 204 37.10 4.33 -7.89
N PHE A 205 37.85 3.77 -6.93
CA PHE A 205 37.31 3.02 -5.80
C PHE A 205 36.33 3.87 -4.96
N ARG A 206 36.73 5.09 -4.59
CA ARG A 206 35.86 6.02 -3.85
C ARG A 206 34.58 6.39 -4.61
N ALA A 207 34.67 6.55 -5.93
CA ALA A 207 33.49 6.86 -6.75
C ALA A 207 32.51 5.68 -6.80
N ALA A 208 33.01 4.46 -6.85
CA ALA A 208 32.17 3.26 -6.79
C ALA A 208 31.45 3.17 -5.44
N LEU A 209 32.16 3.31 -4.33
CA LEU A 209 31.55 3.32 -2.99
C LEU A 209 30.48 4.40 -2.85
N GLY A 210 30.74 5.62 -3.34
CA GLY A 210 29.76 6.71 -3.33
C GLY A 210 28.52 6.40 -4.17
N GLN A 211 28.68 5.81 -5.36
CA GLN A 211 27.54 5.38 -6.17
C GLN A 211 26.75 4.26 -5.50
N MET A 212 27.41 3.30 -4.86
CA MET A 212 26.74 2.22 -4.11
C MET A 212 25.90 2.77 -2.95
N VAL A 213 26.43 3.75 -2.21
CA VAL A 213 25.69 4.46 -1.15
C VAL A 213 24.42 5.10 -1.74
N ASN A 214 24.56 5.90 -2.80
CA ASN A 214 23.42 6.57 -3.44
C ASN A 214 22.39 5.59 -3.99
N PHE A 215 22.87 4.49 -4.56
CA PHE A 215 22.03 3.41 -5.08
C PHE A 215 21.19 2.80 -3.96
N LEU A 216 21.83 2.33 -2.89
CA LEU A 216 21.14 1.70 -1.75
C LEU A 216 20.17 2.68 -1.07
N TYR A 217 20.54 3.96 -0.97
CA TYR A 217 19.69 5.01 -0.43
C TYR A 217 18.44 5.29 -1.27
N THR A 218 18.55 5.15 -2.59
CA THR A 218 17.42 5.35 -3.49
C THR A 218 16.52 4.12 -3.48
N MET A 219 17.10 2.92 -3.62
CA MET A 219 16.34 1.68 -3.74
C MET A 219 15.62 1.27 -2.44
N GLN A 220 16.09 1.69 -1.27
CA GLN A 220 15.34 1.48 -0.02
C GLN A 220 13.97 2.19 0.03
N GLY A 221 13.72 3.16 -0.86
CA GLY A 221 12.41 3.80 -1.01
C GLY A 221 11.42 2.93 -1.79
N GLU A 222 11.93 1.97 -2.56
CA GLU A 222 11.16 1.12 -3.48
C GLU A 222 10.99 -0.31 -2.96
N ALA A 223 11.42 -0.59 -1.73
CA ALA A 223 11.35 -1.90 -1.09
C ALA A 223 11.19 -1.78 0.44
N ALA A 224 10.48 -2.72 1.04
CA ALA A 224 10.15 -2.67 2.48
C ALA A 224 11.31 -3.11 3.40
N GLY A 225 12.11 -4.06 2.93
CA GLY A 225 13.13 -4.77 3.69
C GLY A 225 14.55 -4.47 3.23
N ALA A 226 15.43 -5.44 3.48
CA ALA A 226 16.86 -5.30 3.29
C ALA A 226 17.27 -5.11 1.82
N GLN A 227 18.34 -4.33 1.62
CA GLN A 227 19.00 -4.11 0.33
C GLN A 227 20.43 -4.65 0.40
N ALA A 228 20.81 -5.52 -0.53
CA ALA A 228 22.09 -6.22 -0.43
C ALA A 228 22.94 -6.14 -1.70
N PHE A 229 24.26 -6.06 -1.53
CA PHE A 229 25.23 -6.37 -2.59
C PHE A 229 26.02 -7.64 -2.24
N ALA A 230 26.17 -8.51 -3.23
CA ALA A 230 27.06 -9.67 -3.17
C ALA A 230 28.43 -9.34 -3.81
N ASN A 231 29.44 -10.17 -3.54
CA ASN A 231 30.76 -10.12 -4.16
C ASN A 231 31.45 -8.74 -4.03
N PHE A 232 31.25 -8.09 -2.88
CA PHE A 232 31.63 -6.69 -2.64
C PHE A 232 33.14 -6.48 -2.77
N ASP A 233 33.94 -7.33 -2.15
CA ASP A 233 35.40 -7.29 -2.22
C ASP A 233 35.92 -7.68 -3.59
N THR A 234 35.37 -8.75 -4.18
CA THR A 234 35.78 -9.25 -5.50
C THR A 234 35.67 -8.17 -6.58
N TYR A 235 34.52 -7.50 -6.68
CA TYR A 235 34.31 -6.49 -7.73
C TYR A 235 35.00 -5.16 -7.47
N LEU A 236 35.32 -4.83 -6.20
CA LEU A 236 35.98 -3.57 -5.88
C LEU A 236 37.51 -3.66 -5.81
N ALA A 237 38.08 -4.85 -5.57
CA ALA A 237 39.52 -5.06 -5.53
C ALA A 237 40.28 -4.53 -6.76
N PRO A 238 39.76 -4.65 -7.99
CA PRO A 238 40.47 -4.11 -9.15
C PRO A 238 40.53 -2.59 -9.20
N LEU A 239 39.52 -1.89 -8.66
CA LEU A 239 39.54 -0.43 -8.53
C LEU A 239 40.63 0.01 -7.53
N ILE A 240 40.79 -0.72 -6.43
CA ILE A 240 41.88 -0.51 -5.46
C ILE A 240 43.24 -0.67 -6.14
N ARG A 241 43.40 -1.74 -6.94
CA ARG A 241 44.65 -2.02 -7.67
C ARG A 241 44.97 -0.98 -8.73
N ARG A 242 43.95 -0.50 -9.47
CA ARG A 242 44.06 0.57 -10.46
C ARG A 242 44.51 1.87 -9.83
N ASP A 243 43.86 2.26 -8.73
CA ASP A 243 44.13 3.51 -8.03
C ASP A 243 45.42 3.44 -7.21
N GLN A 244 46.07 2.26 -7.13
CA GLN A 244 47.30 2.01 -6.38
C GLN A 244 47.19 2.40 -4.91
N LEU A 245 46.02 2.17 -4.31
CA LEU A 245 45.73 2.62 -2.96
C LEU A 245 46.50 1.80 -1.92
N SER A 246 47.05 2.49 -0.93
CA SER A 246 47.59 1.89 0.27
C SER A 246 46.47 1.35 1.18
N TYR A 247 46.83 0.46 2.09
CA TYR A 247 45.90 -0.04 3.10
C TYR A 247 45.23 1.08 3.91
N LYS A 248 45.97 2.16 4.23
CA LYS A 248 45.41 3.31 4.98
C LYS A 248 44.33 4.02 4.17
N GLU A 249 44.53 4.20 2.87
CA GLU A 249 43.57 4.85 1.99
C GLU A 249 42.33 3.99 1.76
N VAL A 250 42.51 2.68 1.57
CA VAL A 250 41.39 1.73 1.47
C VAL A 250 40.56 1.73 2.76
N LYS A 251 41.22 1.66 3.92
CA LYS A 251 40.55 1.72 5.22
C LYS A 251 39.77 3.03 5.40
N GLN A 252 40.35 4.15 4.98
CA GLN A 252 39.69 5.46 5.06
C GLN A 252 38.44 5.52 4.16
N ALA A 253 38.53 5.03 2.93
CA ALA A 253 37.40 5.00 2.00
C ALA A 253 36.28 4.05 2.47
N LEU A 254 36.62 2.90 3.07
CA LEU A 254 35.62 2.02 3.69
C LEU A 254 35.00 2.63 4.95
N GLN A 255 35.77 3.37 5.75
CA GLN A 255 35.21 4.14 6.88
C GLN A 255 34.18 5.17 6.37
N GLU A 256 34.50 5.91 5.31
CA GLU A 256 33.57 6.85 4.67
C GLU A 256 32.31 6.12 4.19
N PHE A 257 32.45 4.98 3.52
CA PHE A 257 31.33 4.16 3.07
C PHE A 257 30.41 3.74 4.22
N VAL A 258 30.98 3.18 5.30
CA VAL A 258 30.23 2.75 6.49
C VAL A 258 29.53 3.93 7.15
N PHE A 259 30.21 5.06 7.32
CA PHE A 259 29.60 6.25 7.93
C PHE A 259 28.46 6.78 7.09
N ASN A 260 28.65 6.84 5.77
CA ASN A 260 27.61 7.28 4.86
C ASN A 260 26.41 6.35 4.86
N LEU A 261 26.57 5.01 4.92
CA LEU A 261 25.44 4.08 5.02
C LEU A 261 24.66 4.18 6.34
N ASN A 262 25.29 4.69 7.39
CA ASN A 262 24.67 4.83 8.72
C ASN A 262 24.01 6.19 8.93
N VAL A 263 23.84 7.01 7.87
CA VAL A 263 23.07 8.26 7.98
C VAL A 263 21.56 7.94 7.91
N PRO A 264 20.75 8.39 8.89
CA PRO A 264 19.33 8.05 8.97
C PRO A 264 18.48 8.90 8.03
N THR A 265 18.51 8.60 6.73
CA THR A 265 17.76 9.35 5.69
C THR A 265 16.51 8.62 5.20
N ARG A 266 16.29 7.37 5.61
CA ARG A 266 15.06 6.64 5.27
C ARG A 266 13.85 7.32 5.90
N VAL A 267 12.68 7.13 5.30
CA VAL A 267 11.40 7.56 5.86
C VAL A 267 11.27 7.11 7.34
N GLY A 268 10.94 8.06 8.21
CA GLY A 268 10.93 7.87 9.66
C GLY A 268 12.29 8.04 10.36
N PHE A 269 13.30 8.62 9.68
CA PHE A 269 14.68 8.80 10.16
C PHE A 269 15.34 7.47 10.57
N GLN A 270 15.15 6.45 9.75
CA GLN A 270 15.84 5.17 9.90
C GLN A 270 17.09 5.14 9.03
N THR A 271 18.09 4.35 9.44
CA THR A 271 19.17 3.97 8.54
C THR A 271 18.66 2.92 7.55
N PRO A 272 19.20 2.89 6.31
CA PRO A 272 18.93 1.81 5.37
C PRO A 272 19.34 0.47 5.96
N PHE A 273 18.45 -0.53 5.89
CA PHE A 273 18.81 -1.89 6.25
C PHE A 273 19.62 -2.49 5.10
N THR A 274 20.95 -2.53 5.25
CA THR A 274 21.87 -2.92 4.18
C THR A 274 22.75 -4.09 4.56
N ASN A 275 23.05 -4.93 3.57
CA ASN A 275 23.97 -6.06 3.71
C ASN A 275 25.02 -6.01 2.61
N VAL A 276 26.27 -6.28 2.97
CA VAL A 276 27.35 -6.52 2.01
C VAL A 276 27.95 -7.89 2.30
N THR A 277 28.18 -8.68 1.25
CA THR A 277 28.82 -9.99 1.36
C THR A 277 30.23 -9.92 0.79
N LEU A 278 31.19 -10.44 1.55
CA LEU A 278 32.60 -10.57 1.15
C LEU A 278 32.88 -12.01 0.77
N ASP A 279 33.51 -12.23 -0.37
CA ASP A 279 33.88 -13.56 -0.85
C ASP A 279 35.18 -14.07 -0.22
N VAL A 280 36.08 -13.16 0.17
CA VAL A 280 37.48 -13.39 0.57
C VAL A 280 38.35 -13.91 -0.57
N ASN A 281 37.87 -14.89 -1.34
CA ASN A 281 38.45 -15.34 -2.60
C ASN A 281 37.36 -15.39 -3.69
N PRO A 282 37.63 -14.88 -4.90
CA PRO A 282 36.65 -14.93 -5.98
C PRO A 282 36.33 -16.38 -6.35
N SER A 283 35.06 -16.65 -6.67
CA SER A 283 34.68 -17.95 -7.24
C SER A 283 35.39 -18.17 -8.59
N PRO A 284 35.64 -19.42 -9.01
CA PRO A 284 36.29 -19.69 -10.30
C PRO A 284 35.59 -18.99 -11.48
N MET A 285 34.26 -18.97 -11.48
CA MET A 285 33.47 -18.33 -12.53
C MET A 285 33.72 -16.82 -12.60
N ILE A 286 33.73 -16.12 -11.45
CA ILE A 286 33.98 -14.67 -11.41
C ILE A 286 35.46 -14.37 -11.68
N GLY A 287 36.37 -15.24 -11.27
CA GLY A 287 37.80 -15.09 -11.49
C GLY A 287 38.23 -15.14 -12.96
N GLU A 288 37.40 -15.73 -13.83
CA GLU A 288 37.62 -15.74 -15.29
C GLU A 288 37.03 -14.52 -16.00
N GLU A 289 36.26 -13.69 -15.30
CA GLU A 289 35.66 -12.50 -15.89
C GLU A 289 36.68 -11.36 -16.11
N GLN A 290 36.34 -10.48 -17.06
CA GLN A 290 37.13 -9.27 -17.29
C GLN A 290 36.95 -8.29 -16.13
N VAL A 291 38.03 -7.60 -15.81
CA VAL A 291 38.03 -6.55 -14.81
C VAL A 291 37.17 -5.37 -15.30
N ILE A 292 36.22 -4.93 -14.47
CA ILE A 292 35.31 -3.83 -14.81
C ILE A 292 35.85 -2.52 -14.24
N ILE A 293 36.11 -1.56 -15.14
CA ILE A 293 36.64 -0.27 -14.74
C ILE A 293 36.07 0.85 -15.60
N GLY A 294 35.00 1.48 -15.12
CA GLY A 294 34.35 2.59 -15.82
C GLY A 294 33.48 2.17 -16.99
N GLY A 295 32.86 0.99 -16.91
CA GLY A 295 31.99 0.42 -17.93
C GLY A 295 32.70 -0.65 -18.70
#